data_AF-A0A927MYS0-F1
#
_entry.id   AF-A0A927MYS0-F1
#
_cell.length_a   1.000
_cell.length_b   1.000
_cell.length_c   1.000
_cell.angle_alpha   90.00
_cell.angle_beta   90.00
_cell.angle_gamma   90.00
#
_symmetry.space_group_name_H-M   'P 1'
#
loop_
_entity.id
_entity.type
_entity.pdbx_description
1 polymer ?
#
loop_
_entity_poly.entity_id
_entity_poly.type
_entity_poly.pdbx_seq_one_letter_code
_entity_poly.pdbx_strand_id
1 'polypeptide(L)' 'MVRPGTQVVSVSGDGGFLFSAQELETATRLGLTFTHVIMRDDTYDMVGFQESTQVRAEVRRPAR' A
#
# COMPACT_ATOMS: atom_id res chain seq x y z
N MET A 1 0.86 -20.82 10.13
CA MET A 1 1.46 -19.59 10.74
C MET A 1 2.92 -19.86 11.04
N VAL A 2 3.85 -18.99 10.63
CA VAL A 2 5.31 -19.24 10.72
C VAL A 2 5.94 -18.77 12.04
N ARG A 3 5.30 -17.83 12.75
CA ARG A 3 5.74 -17.29 14.06
C ARG A 3 4.55 -17.15 15.03
N PRO A 4 4.07 -18.25 15.63
CA PRO A 4 2.96 -18.19 16.59
C PRO A 4 3.30 -17.29 17.80
N GLY A 5 2.30 -16.57 18.32
CA GLY A 5 2.44 -15.73 19.53
C GLY A 5 3.32 -14.48 19.38
N THR A 6 3.91 -14.25 18.20
CA THR A 6 4.70 -13.04 17.92
C THR A 6 3.76 -11.94 17.43
N GLN A 7 3.95 -10.71 17.92
CA GLN A 7 3.22 -9.55 17.39
C GLN A 7 3.59 -9.31 15.93
N VAL A 8 2.58 -9.13 15.08
CA VAL A 8 2.74 -8.82 13.65
C VAL A 8 2.20 -7.43 13.38
N VAL A 9 2.97 -6.65 12.64
CA VAL A 9 2.56 -5.35 12.10
C VAL A 9 2.65 -5.41 10.58
N SER A 10 1.57 -4.99 9.92
CA SER A 10 1.51 -4.84 8.47
C SER A 10 1.23 -3.38 8.12
N VAL A 11 1.77 -2.90 7.01
CA VAL A 11 1.69 -1.49 6.58
C VAL A 11 1.37 -1.45 5.09
N SER A 12 0.37 -0.64 4.70
CA SER A 12 0.01 -0.43 3.30
C SER A 12 -0.55 0.97 3.06
N GLY A 13 -0.64 1.36 1.79
CA GLY A 13 -1.56 2.43 1.36
C GLY A 13 -3.02 1.97 1.40
N ASP A 14 -3.96 2.88 1.23
CA ASP A 14 -5.40 2.60 1.12
C ASP A 14 -5.76 1.83 -0.15
N GLY A 15 -5.20 2.22 -1.30
CA GLY A 15 -5.34 1.49 -2.55
C GLY A 15 -4.86 0.06 -2.38
N GLY A 16 -3.62 -0.12 -1.92
CA GLY A 16 -3.01 -1.44 -1.70
C GLY A 16 -3.72 -2.29 -0.63
N PHE A 17 -4.33 -1.68 0.38
CA PHE A 17 -5.10 -2.39 1.40
C PHE A 17 -6.31 -3.10 0.77
N LEU A 18 -7.03 -2.43 -0.12
CA LEU A 18 -8.26 -2.97 -0.72
C LEU A 18 -7.99 -4.12 -1.71
N PHE A 19 -6.76 -4.31 -2.19
CA PHE A 19 -6.41 -5.48 -3.03
C PHE A 19 -6.52 -6.82 -2.28
N SER A 20 -6.40 -6.82 -0.96
CA SER A 20 -6.39 -8.04 -0.13
C SER A 20 -7.16 -7.88 1.19
N ALA A 21 -8.07 -6.91 1.26
CA ALA A 21 -8.87 -6.68 2.47
C ALA A 21 -9.84 -7.84 2.76
N GLN A 22 -10.19 -8.66 1.76
CA GLN A 22 -11.06 -9.83 1.95
C GLN A 22 -10.44 -10.87 2.90
N GLU A 23 -9.12 -10.93 2.97
CA GLU A 23 -8.34 -11.84 3.79
C GLU A 23 -8.47 -11.54 5.30
N LEU A 24 -9.04 -10.39 5.67
CA LEU A 24 -9.46 -10.12 7.04
C LEU A 24 -10.51 -11.12 7.54
N GLU A 25 -11.35 -11.66 6.65
CA GLU A 25 -12.23 -12.79 6.98
C GLU A 25 -11.41 -13.97 7.45
N THR A 26 -10.35 -14.30 6.72
CA THR A 26 -9.52 -15.48 7.01
C THR A 26 -8.73 -15.27 8.29
N ALA A 27 -8.21 -14.06 8.52
CA ALA A 27 -7.59 -13.71 9.79
C ALA A 27 -8.56 -13.88 10.97
N THR A 28 -9.81 -13.42 10.82
CA THR A 28 -10.85 -13.56 11.83
C THR A 28 -11.21 -15.04 12.08
N ARG A 29 -11.46 -15.81 11.02
CA ARG A 29 -11.80 -17.24 11.10
C ARG A 29 -10.69 -18.08 11.74
N LEU A 30 -9.44 -17.68 11.55
CA LEU A 30 -8.27 -18.34 12.15
C LEU A 30 -7.87 -17.78 13.52
N GLY A 31 -8.59 -16.79 14.06
CA GLY A 31 -8.29 -16.16 15.35
C GLY A 31 -6.96 -15.41 15.37
N LEU A 32 -6.50 -14.92 14.21
CA LEU A 32 -5.22 -14.23 14.08
C LEU A 32 -5.38 -12.76 14.47
N THR A 33 -4.51 -12.28 15.35
CA THR A 33 -4.47 -10.87 15.77
C THR A 33 -3.19 -10.22 15.28
N PHE A 34 -3.32 -9.08 14.61
CA PHE A 34 -2.21 -8.26 14.13
C PHE A 34 -2.65 -6.80 14.03
N THR A 35 -1.69 -5.88 14.01
CA THR A 35 -1.94 -4.46 13.77
C THR A 35 -1.68 -4.15 12.30
N HIS A 36 -2.65 -3.54 11.62
CA HIS A 36 -2.47 -3.05 10.25
C HIS A 36 -2.53 -1.52 10.22
N VAL A 37 -1.49 -0.88 9.67
CA VAL A 37 -1.41 0.57 9.51
C VAL A 37 -1.75 0.92 8.06
N ILE A 38 -2.77 1.76 7.87
CA ILE A 38 -3.19 2.26 6.56
C ILE A 38 -2.72 3.71 6.42
N MET A 39 -1.84 3.95 5.47
CA MET A 39 -1.50 5.30 5.00
C MET A 39 -2.56 5.71 3.99
N ARG A 40 -3.43 6.64 4.38
CA ARG A 40 -4.57 7.07 3.56
C ARG A 40 -4.27 8.39 2.87
N ASP A 41 -4.32 8.39 1.54
CA ASP A 41 -4.15 9.58 0.69
C ASP A 41 -5.28 9.73 -0.36
N ASP A 42 -6.22 8.77 -0.42
CA ASP A 42 -7.34 8.65 -1.36
C ASP A 42 -6.91 8.63 -2.85
N THR A 43 -5.66 8.27 -3.13
CA THR A 43 -5.07 8.24 -4.47
C THR A 43 -4.13 7.05 -4.65
N TYR A 44 -3.57 6.90 -5.86
CA TYR A 44 -2.38 6.08 -6.07
C TYR A 44 -1.16 7.02 -6.06
N ASP A 45 -0.80 7.54 -4.88
CA ASP A 45 0.21 8.63 -4.75
C ASP A 45 1.53 8.32 -5.45
N MET A 46 2.05 7.10 -5.31
CA MET A 46 3.28 6.67 -6.00
C MET A 46 3.18 6.77 -7.53
N VAL A 47 2.02 6.49 -8.12
CA VAL A 47 1.77 6.66 -9.56
C VAL A 47 1.72 8.14 -9.90
N GLY A 48 0.97 8.95 -9.14
CA GLY A 48 0.88 10.39 -9.35
C GLY A 48 2.23 11.10 -9.22
N PHE A 49 3.07 10.69 -8.27
CA PHE A 49 4.42 11.19 -8.11
C PHE A 49 5.30 10.87 -9.33
N GLN A 50 5.22 9.65 -9.86
CA GLN A 50 5.98 9.25 -11.04
C GLN A 50 5.52 9.99 -12.29
N GLU A 51 4.20 10.11 -12.52
CA GLU A 51 3.65 10.86 -13.64
C GLU A 51 4.08 12.34 -13.60
N SER A 52 3.97 12.99 -12.45
CA SER A 52 4.40 14.39 -12.29
C SER A 52 5.90 14.57 -12.49
N THR A 53 6.72 13.62 -12.03
CA THR A 53 8.17 13.63 -12.19
C THR A 53 8.58 13.39 -13.65
N GLN A 54 7.92 12.45 -14.33
CA GLN A 54 8.12 12.15 -15.74
C GLN A 54 7.77 13.36 -16.61
N VAL A 55 6.60 13.95 -16.41
CA VAL A 55 6.17 15.18 -17.11
C VAL A 55 7.17 16.31 -16.87
N ARG A 56 7.64 16.51 -15.63
CA ARG A 56 8.68 17.51 -15.32
C ARG A 56 10.00 17.24 -16.01
N ALA A 57 10.42 15.98 -16.12
CA ALA A 57 11.64 15.60 -16.83
C ALA A 57 11.53 15.85 -18.34
N GLU A 58 10.35 15.64 -18.92
CA GLU A 58 10.08 15.81 -20.35
C GLU A 58 10.00 17.29 -20.76
N VAL A 59 9.35 18.15 -19.96
CA VAL A 59 9.34 19.62 -20.17
C VAL A 59 10.76 20.22 -20.11
N ARG A 60 11.67 19.60 -19.36
CA ARG A 60 13.06 20.08 -19.21
C ARG A 60 14.00 19.55 -20.31
N ARG A 61 13.54 18.67 -21.22
CA ARG A 61 14.34 18.27 -22.37
C ARG A 61 14.30 19.37 -23.44
N PRO A 62 15.44 19.95 -23.83
CA PRO A 62 15.45 20.91 -24.92
C PRO A 62 14.94 20.23 -26.18
N ALA A 63 13.99 20.88 -26.87
CA ALA A 63 13.55 20.47 -28.19
C ALA A 63 14.79 20.39 -29.09
N ARG A 64 15.00 19.21 -29.67
CA ARG A 64 16.14 18.92 -30.53
C ARG A 64 16.01 19.63 -31.87
#